data_AF-A0A851HSK8-F1
#
_entry.id   AF-A0A851HSK8-F1
#
_cell.length_a   1.000
_cell.length_b   1.000
_cell.length_c   1.000
_cell.angle_alpha   90.00
_cell.angle_beta   90.00
_cell.angle_gamma   90.00
#
_symmetry.space_group_name_H-M   'P 1'
#
loop_
_entity.id
_entity.type
_entity.pdbx_description
1 polymer ?
#
loop_
_entity_poly.entity_id
_entity_poly.type
_entity_poly.pdbx_seq_one_letter_code
_entity_poly.pdbx_strand_id
1 'polypeptide(L)'
;MKHPFAKLIGLEVDSTEAGVSTCSIAITETLLNPHKVAHGAVLYALADTGMGAALYPLLAEGELCATIEIKINYYAPVYEGQVSCVTRVINTGKSVVNLESEIFSGERLVAKANGNYARFTPGARRDQTQQRKENSMNAVSEAYPIGTPGTPWGDEERAEWLSRQSRQRSYETDVLSVIERLRPRFDVEQYGRLDYGSESYPLMAIRSRNWRDDLPVVLVTGGVHGYETSGVHGALQFVDQHAEEYVGRVNLLVAPCVSPWAYERIHRWNPNAIDPNRSFHEDSPAEESAALMRLVAPIRDHALVHIDLHETTDTDESEFRPALAARDGKPLEPGGIPDGFYLVDDSENPRPEFQRAIIEAVEAVTHIAPADANGELIGSPEVARGVIQYPLRQLGLCAGITNASYRTTTEVYPDSPRVTPAQCNAAQVVAVCAAIRYALKHP
;
A
#
# COMPACT_ATOMS: atom_id res chain seq x y z
N MET A 1 26.53 -16.84 21.66
CA MET A 1 25.56 -15.91 22.31
C MET A 1 24.66 -16.74 23.23
N LYS A 2 24.31 -16.28 24.44
CA LYS A 2 23.29 -16.99 25.24
C LYS A 2 21.93 -16.70 24.61
N HIS A 3 21.23 -17.71 24.13
CA HIS A 3 19.90 -17.58 23.52
C HIS A 3 18.88 -18.31 24.42
N PRO A 4 18.33 -17.65 25.47
CA PRO A 4 17.51 -18.32 26.49
C PRO A 4 16.30 -19.04 25.92
N PHE A 5 15.67 -18.47 24.88
CA PHE A 5 14.52 -19.08 24.22
C PHE A 5 14.88 -20.36 23.44
N ALA A 6 15.92 -20.34 22.59
CA ALA A 6 16.41 -21.55 21.91
C ALA A 6 16.74 -22.68 22.92
N LYS A 7 17.38 -22.34 24.04
CA LYS A 7 17.64 -23.30 25.13
C LYS A 7 16.36 -23.86 25.76
N LEU A 8 15.32 -23.03 25.92
CA LEU A 8 14.04 -23.45 26.51
C LEU A 8 13.36 -24.52 25.66
N ILE A 9 13.42 -24.40 24.33
CA ILE A 9 12.76 -25.32 23.40
C ILE A 9 13.68 -26.43 22.86
N GLY A 10 14.98 -26.42 23.21
CA GLY A 10 15.95 -27.39 22.71
C GLY A 10 16.35 -27.18 21.24
N LEU A 11 16.32 -25.93 20.76
CA LEU A 11 16.80 -25.54 19.44
C LEU A 11 18.32 -25.36 19.48
N GLU A 12 19.01 -25.99 18.54
CA GLU A 12 20.45 -25.92 18.34
C GLU A 12 20.78 -25.24 17.01
N VAL A 13 21.77 -24.34 17.02
CA VAL A 13 22.37 -23.78 15.80
C VAL A 13 23.58 -24.64 15.47
N ASP A 14 23.45 -25.54 14.50
CA ASP A 14 24.44 -26.57 14.19
C ASP A 14 25.64 -25.98 13.43
N SER A 15 25.37 -25.07 12.49
CA SER A 15 26.40 -24.37 11.72
C SER A 15 25.94 -22.96 11.34
N THR A 16 26.92 -22.07 11.16
CA THR A 16 26.69 -20.69 10.77
C THR A 16 27.86 -20.22 9.91
N GLU A 17 27.55 -19.79 8.70
CA GLU A 17 28.47 -19.23 7.71
C GLU A 17 27.87 -17.94 7.15
N ALA A 18 28.66 -17.16 6.40
CA ALA A 18 28.20 -15.93 5.78
C ALA A 18 27.02 -16.19 4.81
N GLY A 19 25.81 -15.86 5.26
CA GLY A 19 24.58 -16.02 4.49
C GLY A 19 23.98 -17.42 4.49
N VAL A 20 24.49 -18.35 5.30
CA VAL A 20 23.95 -19.72 5.41
C VAL A 20 23.98 -20.20 6.86
N SER A 21 22.93 -20.88 7.31
CA SER A 21 22.93 -21.56 8.60
C SER A 21 22.19 -22.89 8.54
N THR A 22 22.55 -23.77 9.47
CA THR A 22 21.79 -24.99 9.76
C THR A 22 21.41 -24.98 11.23
N CYS A 23 20.15 -25.26 11.53
CA CYS A 23 19.64 -25.42 12.90
C CYS A 23 18.86 -26.71 13.03
N SER A 24 18.80 -27.27 14.23
CA SER A 24 18.04 -28.48 14.51
C SER A 24 17.27 -28.40 15.83
N ILE A 25 16.22 -29.19 15.94
CA ILE A 25 15.41 -29.32 17.16
C ILE A 25 14.86 -30.74 17.26
N ALA A 26 14.92 -31.32 18.47
CA ALA A 26 14.27 -32.59 18.77
C ALA A 26 12.82 -32.36 19.18
N ILE A 27 11.86 -32.97 18.47
CA ILE A 27 10.44 -32.87 18.80
C ILE A 27 10.12 -33.80 19.97
N THR A 28 9.89 -33.20 21.14
CA THR A 28 9.47 -33.87 22.36
C THR A 28 7.97 -33.65 22.61
N GLU A 29 7.39 -34.41 23.54
CA GLU A 29 5.95 -34.29 23.90
C GLU A 29 5.55 -32.86 24.30
N THR A 30 6.46 -32.10 24.91
CA THR A 30 6.21 -30.72 25.35
C THR A 30 6.12 -29.71 24.22
N LEU A 31 6.53 -30.10 23.00
CA LEU A 31 6.53 -29.25 21.80
C LEU A 31 5.36 -29.58 20.85
N LEU A 32 4.50 -30.52 21.24
CA LEU A 32 3.33 -30.91 20.47
C LEU A 32 2.14 -29.98 20.75
N ASN A 33 1.30 -29.81 19.74
CA ASN A 33 -0.01 -29.16 19.87
C ASN A 33 -1.07 -30.16 20.41
N PRO A 34 -2.32 -29.72 20.66
CA PRO A 34 -3.40 -30.60 21.14
C PRO A 34 -3.72 -31.80 20.21
N HIS A 35 -3.31 -31.74 18.95
CA HIS A 35 -3.47 -32.82 17.97
C HIS A 35 -2.28 -33.79 17.93
N LYS A 36 -1.33 -33.68 18.88
CA LYS A 36 -0.14 -34.53 19.00
C LYS A 36 0.80 -34.48 17.80
N VAL A 37 0.88 -33.31 17.14
CA VAL A 37 1.91 -32.99 16.13
C VAL A 37 2.69 -31.76 16.59
N ALA A 38 3.93 -31.59 16.12
CA ALA A 38 4.76 -30.44 16.42
C ALA A 38 3.98 -29.15 16.21
N HIS A 39 3.95 -28.29 17.23
CA HIS A 39 3.25 -27.02 17.15
C HIS A 39 3.90 -26.14 16.08
N GLY A 40 3.11 -25.50 15.21
CA GLY A 40 3.65 -24.70 14.09
C GLY A 40 4.65 -23.63 14.53
N ALA A 41 4.40 -22.99 15.68
CA ALA A 41 5.32 -22.04 16.29
C ALA A 41 6.73 -22.58 16.56
N VAL A 42 6.91 -23.90 16.75
CA VAL A 42 8.22 -24.54 16.94
C VAL A 42 9.02 -24.51 15.64
N LEU A 43 8.38 -24.83 14.51
CA LEU A 43 9.02 -24.77 13.19
C LEU A 43 9.25 -23.33 12.75
N TYR A 44 8.34 -22.42 13.09
CA TYR A 44 8.55 -20.98 12.89
C TYR A 44 9.76 -20.48 13.66
N ALA A 45 9.87 -20.81 14.95
CA ALA A 45 11.02 -20.44 15.79
C ALA A 45 12.33 -20.98 15.24
N LEU A 46 12.31 -22.20 14.68
CA LEU A 46 13.46 -22.81 14.01
C LEU A 46 13.89 -22.00 12.77
N ALA A 47 12.94 -21.60 11.92
CA ALA A 47 13.22 -20.74 10.76
C ALA A 47 13.73 -19.35 11.16
N ASP A 48 13.04 -18.65 12.08
CA ASP A 48 13.42 -17.30 12.54
C ASP A 48 14.82 -17.29 13.16
N THR A 49 15.13 -18.28 14.00
CA THR A 49 16.47 -18.42 14.58
C THR A 49 17.51 -18.74 13.50
N GLY A 50 17.17 -19.59 12.54
CA GLY A 50 18.03 -19.92 11.39
C GLY A 50 18.34 -18.69 10.53
N MET A 51 17.35 -17.85 10.25
CA MET A 51 17.52 -16.62 9.47
C MET A 51 18.40 -15.61 10.21
N GLY A 52 18.19 -15.41 11.51
CA GLY A 52 19.12 -14.62 12.33
C GLY A 52 20.53 -15.19 12.32
N ALA A 53 20.69 -16.50 12.51
CA ALA A 53 21.98 -17.19 12.49
C ALA A 53 22.73 -16.99 11.16
N ALA A 54 22.05 -17.12 10.02
CA ALA A 54 22.64 -16.92 8.71
C ALA A 54 23.07 -15.46 8.45
N LEU A 55 22.39 -14.50 9.09
CA LEU A 55 22.62 -13.07 8.91
C LEU A 55 23.73 -12.52 9.82
N TYR A 56 23.88 -13.01 11.05
CA TYR A 56 24.86 -12.48 12.01
C TYR A 56 26.29 -12.35 11.46
N PRO A 57 26.86 -13.30 10.69
CA PRO A 57 28.21 -13.17 10.13
C PRO A 57 28.35 -12.10 9.05
N LEU A 58 27.24 -11.60 8.50
CA LEU A 58 27.21 -10.55 7.47
C LEU A 58 27.02 -9.14 8.05
N LEU A 59 26.78 -9.01 9.35
CA LEU A 59 26.60 -7.73 10.02
C LEU A 59 27.96 -7.07 10.29
N ALA A 60 28.04 -5.76 10.03
CA ALA A 60 29.21 -4.97 10.41
C ALA A 60 29.28 -4.79 11.94
N GLU A 61 30.44 -4.35 12.45
CA GLU A 61 30.60 -4.09 13.88
C GLU A 61 29.57 -3.05 14.35
N GLY A 62 28.77 -3.42 15.36
CA GLY A 62 27.72 -2.59 15.91
C GLY A 62 26.37 -2.66 15.17
N GLU A 63 26.27 -3.37 14.05
CA GLU A 63 24.98 -3.67 13.42
C GLU A 63 24.24 -4.79 14.16
N LEU A 64 22.92 -4.64 14.23
CA LEU A 64 21.97 -5.65 14.65
C LEU A 64 21.04 -6.00 13.50
N CYS A 65 20.38 -7.14 13.60
CA CYS A 65 19.24 -7.49 12.75
C CYS A 65 17.95 -7.64 13.55
N ALA A 66 16.81 -7.35 12.91
CA ALA A 66 15.49 -7.62 13.44
C ALA A 66 14.55 -8.14 12.35
N THR A 67 13.74 -9.13 12.69
CA THR A 67 12.70 -9.67 11.80
C THR A 67 11.67 -8.60 11.47
N ILE A 68 11.40 -8.35 10.18
CA ILE A 68 10.30 -7.50 9.70
C ILE A 68 9.06 -8.37 9.48
N GLU A 69 9.21 -9.42 8.68
CA GLU A 69 8.16 -10.41 8.43
C GLU A 69 8.77 -11.78 8.11
N ILE A 70 8.01 -12.84 8.40
CA ILE A 70 8.28 -14.19 7.89
C ILE A 70 6.95 -14.83 7.47
N LYS A 71 6.85 -15.24 6.21
CA LYS A 71 5.79 -16.12 5.71
C LYS A 71 6.27 -17.57 5.72
N ILE A 72 5.60 -18.42 6.48
CA ILE A 72 5.86 -19.87 6.52
C ILE A 72 4.70 -20.67 5.91
N ASN A 73 5.00 -21.68 5.10
CA ASN A 73 4.05 -22.68 4.63
C ASN A 73 4.39 -24.03 5.27
N TYR A 74 3.36 -24.77 5.71
CA TYR A 74 3.50 -26.10 6.29
C TYR A 74 2.99 -27.15 5.31
N TYR A 75 3.80 -28.17 5.01
CA TYR A 75 3.50 -29.19 4.02
C TYR A 75 3.21 -30.56 4.61
N ALA A 76 3.75 -30.86 5.80
CA ALA A 76 3.56 -32.15 6.45
C ALA A 76 3.64 -32.07 7.98
N PRO A 77 2.86 -32.89 8.71
CA PRO A 77 2.96 -32.98 10.16
C PRO A 77 4.26 -33.69 10.58
N VAL A 78 4.84 -33.24 11.69
CA VAL A 78 5.94 -33.91 12.38
C VAL A 78 5.43 -34.40 13.73
N TYR A 79 5.61 -35.68 14.04
CA TYR A 79 5.10 -36.29 15.27
C TYR A 79 6.18 -36.42 16.35
N GLU A 80 7.41 -36.75 15.93
CA GLU A 80 8.55 -37.02 16.80
C GLU A 80 9.84 -36.96 15.98
N GLY A 81 10.99 -37.08 16.65
CA GLY A 81 12.30 -37.14 16.01
C GLY A 81 12.97 -35.78 15.82
N GLN A 82 14.04 -35.74 15.04
CA GLN A 82 14.82 -34.53 14.80
C GLN A 82 14.34 -33.81 13.55
N VAL A 83 14.15 -32.50 13.67
CA VAL A 83 13.84 -31.59 12.56
C VAL A 83 15.05 -30.70 12.33
N SER A 84 15.44 -30.56 11.07
CA SER A 84 16.51 -29.65 10.65
C SER A 84 15.96 -28.50 9.81
N CYS A 85 16.63 -27.37 9.84
CA CYS A 85 16.31 -26.19 9.05
C CYS A 85 17.58 -25.67 8.40
N VAL A 86 17.57 -25.53 7.08
CA VAL A 86 18.66 -24.93 6.32
C VAL A 86 18.19 -23.56 5.84
N THR A 87 18.94 -22.52 6.18
CA THR A 87 18.60 -21.14 5.84
C THR A 87 19.65 -20.53 4.93
N ARG A 88 19.21 -19.73 3.95
CA ARG A 88 20.07 -19.03 2.99
C ARG A 88 19.62 -17.58 2.82
N VAL A 89 20.57 -16.66 2.74
CA VAL A 89 20.33 -15.30 2.27
C VAL A 89 20.09 -15.35 0.76
N ILE A 90 19.00 -14.75 0.32
CA ILE A 90 18.61 -14.68 -1.10
C ILE A 90 19.03 -13.34 -1.69
N ASN A 91 18.81 -12.24 -0.96
CA ASN A 91 19.17 -10.90 -1.42
C ASN A 91 19.58 -10.01 -0.24
N THR A 92 20.60 -9.18 -0.43
CA THR A 92 21.13 -8.26 0.59
C THR A 92 20.99 -6.81 0.11
N GLY A 93 19.97 -6.11 0.60
CA GLY A 93 19.79 -4.68 0.37
C GLY A 93 20.53 -3.81 1.39
N LYS A 94 20.48 -2.48 1.26
CA LYS A 94 21.13 -1.53 2.19
C LYS A 94 20.63 -1.69 3.64
N SER A 95 19.32 -1.78 3.84
CA SER A 95 18.68 -1.84 5.17
C SER A 95 17.86 -3.11 5.41
N VAL A 96 17.53 -3.86 4.35
CA VAL A 96 16.69 -5.07 4.41
C VAL A 96 17.39 -6.23 3.72
N VAL A 97 17.34 -7.41 4.33
CA VAL A 97 17.90 -8.67 3.81
C VAL A 97 16.77 -9.70 3.71
N ASN A 98 16.65 -10.33 2.55
CA ASN A 98 15.69 -11.42 2.31
C ASN A 98 16.37 -12.78 2.49
N LEU A 99 15.73 -13.69 3.23
CA LEU A 99 16.22 -15.02 3.51
C LEU A 99 15.13 -16.07 3.27
N GLU A 100 15.56 -17.30 3.00
CA GLU A 100 14.70 -18.46 2.83
C GLU A 100 15.18 -19.61 3.70
N SER A 101 14.24 -20.30 4.35
CA SER A 101 14.49 -21.46 5.21
C SER A 101 13.69 -22.66 4.73
N GLU A 102 14.35 -23.80 4.57
CA GLU A 102 13.74 -25.09 4.27
C GLU A 102 13.86 -26.01 5.48
N ILE A 103 12.74 -26.59 5.91
CA ILE A 103 12.64 -27.38 7.14
C ILE A 103 12.34 -28.84 6.79
N PHE A 104 13.16 -29.75 7.32
CA PHE A 104 13.12 -31.18 7.01
C PHE A 104 12.94 -32.05 8.25
N SER A 105 12.19 -33.14 8.10
CA SER A 105 12.15 -34.26 9.05
C SER A 105 12.73 -35.48 8.33
N GLY A 106 13.99 -35.82 8.63
CA GLY A 106 14.77 -36.71 7.76
C GLY A 106 14.97 -36.09 6.38
N GLU A 107 14.63 -36.81 5.31
CA GLU A 107 14.71 -36.31 3.92
C GLU A 107 13.43 -35.57 3.47
N ARG A 108 12.37 -35.60 4.28
CA ARG A 108 11.07 -35.03 3.90
C ARG A 108 11.02 -33.54 4.22
N LEU A 109 10.73 -32.71 3.22
CA LEU A 109 10.39 -31.29 3.43
C LEU A 109 9.04 -31.18 4.14
N VAL A 110 9.03 -30.53 5.31
CA VAL A 110 7.83 -30.40 6.17
C VAL A 110 7.31 -28.97 6.25
N ALA A 111 8.18 -27.98 6.04
CA ALA A 111 7.80 -26.57 5.96
C ALA A 111 8.86 -25.76 5.21
N LYS A 112 8.46 -24.58 4.74
CA LYS A 112 9.36 -23.62 4.07
C LYS A 112 8.94 -22.19 4.40
N ALA A 113 9.91 -21.34 4.69
CA ALA A 113 9.70 -19.96 5.08
C ALA A 113 10.50 -18.98 4.21
N ASN A 114 9.91 -17.84 3.88
CA ASN A 114 10.61 -16.68 3.32
C ASN A 114 10.44 -15.53 4.31
N GLY A 115 11.49 -14.76 4.56
CA GLY A 115 11.45 -13.66 5.52
C GLY A 115 12.34 -12.50 5.15
N ASN A 116 11.94 -11.33 5.63
CA ASN A 116 12.67 -10.08 5.48
C ASN A 116 13.16 -9.59 6.86
N TYR A 117 14.45 -9.25 6.93
CA TYR A 117 15.10 -8.76 8.15
C TYR A 117 15.66 -7.38 7.92
N ALA A 118 15.42 -6.46 8.85
CA ALA A 118 16.13 -5.19 8.91
C ALA A 118 17.56 -5.43 9.42
N ARG A 119 18.54 -4.71 8.87
CA ARG A 119 19.88 -4.54 9.46
C ARG A 119 20.12 -3.07 9.81
N PHE A 120 20.59 -2.79 11.03
CA PHE A 120 20.70 -1.41 11.54
C PHE A 120 21.68 -1.28 12.71
N THR A 121 22.23 -0.09 12.93
CA THR A 121 23.06 0.24 14.11
C THR A 121 22.21 0.89 15.22
N PRO A 122 22.09 0.30 16.42
CA PRO A 122 21.36 0.89 17.55
C PRO A 122 22.00 2.20 18.02
N GLY A 123 21.18 3.19 18.40
CA GLY A 123 21.67 4.46 18.95
C GLY A 123 22.00 5.54 17.91
N ALA A 124 22.22 5.20 16.65
CA ALA A 124 22.42 6.16 15.57
C ALA A 124 21.21 7.10 15.33
N ARG A 125 20.01 6.75 15.83
CA ARG A 125 18.78 7.56 15.72
C ARG A 125 18.62 8.66 16.78
N ARG A 126 19.35 8.66 17.92
CA ARG A 126 19.13 9.65 18.99
C ARG A 126 19.93 10.95 18.82
N ASP A 127 21.14 10.90 18.27
CA ASP A 127 21.94 12.11 17.98
C ASP A 127 21.57 12.81 16.68
N GLN A 128 20.81 12.15 15.79
CA GLN A 128 20.36 12.75 14.53
C GLN A 128 19.25 13.80 14.71
N THR A 129 18.52 13.83 15.83
CA THR A 129 17.42 14.79 16.00
C THR A 129 17.91 16.24 16.15
N GLN A 130 19.12 16.42 16.69
CA GLN A 130 19.72 17.74 16.88
C GLN A 130 20.60 18.14 15.68
N GLN A 131 21.27 17.16 15.06
CA GLN A 131 22.08 17.39 13.86
C GLN A 131 21.24 17.46 12.56
N ARG A 132 20.02 16.91 12.51
CA ARG A 132 19.08 17.10 11.37
C ARG A 132 18.55 18.52 11.28
N LYS A 133 18.49 19.29 12.38
CA LYS A 133 18.14 20.72 12.32
C LYS A 133 19.24 21.56 11.68
N GLU A 134 20.51 21.18 11.82
CA GLU A 134 21.65 21.86 11.19
C GLU A 134 21.97 21.29 9.79
N ASN A 135 21.81 19.98 9.55
CA ASN A 135 22.00 19.36 8.24
C ASN A 135 20.81 19.52 7.29
N SER A 136 19.63 19.92 7.78
CA SER A 136 18.50 20.38 6.93
C SER A 136 18.85 21.64 6.14
N MET A 137 19.94 22.34 6.48
CA MET A 137 20.46 23.46 5.70
C MET A 137 21.59 23.07 4.72
N ASN A 138 22.05 21.80 4.70
CA ASN A 138 23.20 21.37 3.89
C ASN A 138 23.00 20.06 3.09
N ALA A 139 21.80 19.48 3.05
CA ALA A 139 21.54 18.31 2.21
C ALA A 139 21.26 18.70 0.75
N VAL A 140 22.33 18.91 -0.02
CA VAL A 140 22.28 18.79 -1.48
C VAL A 140 22.76 17.37 -1.84
N SER A 141 21.93 16.62 -2.57
CA SER A 141 22.31 15.55 -3.51
C SER A 141 22.89 14.23 -2.95
N GLU A 142 22.03 13.26 -2.65
CA GLU A 142 22.21 11.95 -3.31
C GLU A 142 21.21 11.91 -4.46
N ALA A 143 21.71 11.87 -5.70
CA ALA A 143 20.87 11.78 -6.88
C ALA A 143 20.09 10.45 -6.86
N TYR A 144 18.85 10.47 -7.33
CA TYR A 144 18.07 9.24 -7.54
C TYR A 144 18.89 8.27 -8.42
N PRO A 145 18.88 6.94 -8.14
CA PRO A 145 19.84 6.00 -8.71
C PRO A 145 19.61 5.65 -10.19
N ILE A 146 18.77 6.39 -10.91
CA ILE A 146 18.46 6.21 -12.33
C ILE A 146 18.40 7.58 -13.01
N GLY A 147 19.06 7.67 -14.16
CA GLY A 147 19.13 8.87 -14.98
C GLY A 147 20.22 9.86 -14.55
N THR A 148 20.30 10.96 -15.31
CA THR A 148 21.29 12.02 -15.09
C THR A 148 20.59 13.27 -14.56
N PRO A 149 21.02 13.86 -13.42
CA PRO A 149 20.42 15.08 -12.89
C PRO A 149 20.30 16.18 -13.94
N GLY A 150 19.11 16.81 -14.03
CA GLY A 150 18.82 17.85 -15.02
C GLY A 150 18.48 17.33 -16.42
N THR A 151 18.54 16.02 -16.66
CA THR A 151 18.18 15.38 -17.94
C THR A 151 16.96 14.48 -17.73
N PRO A 152 15.84 14.72 -18.44
CA PRO A 152 14.68 13.83 -18.37
C PRO A 152 15.02 12.41 -18.83
N TRP A 153 14.37 11.41 -18.25
CA TRP A 153 14.55 10.01 -18.64
C TRP A 153 14.14 9.74 -20.09
N GLY A 154 15.01 9.05 -20.81
CA GLY A 154 14.71 8.42 -22.09
C GLY A 154 14.18 7.00 -21.91
N ASP A 155 14.16 6.24 -23.00
CA ASP A 155 13.66 4.86 -23.01
C ASP A 155 14.54 3.91 -22.20
N GLU A 156 15.86 4.16 -22.15
CA GLU A 156 16.82 3.34 -21.39
C GLU A 156 16.59 3.47 -19.89
N GLU A 157 16.45 4.69 -19.36
CA GLU A 157 16.17 4.90 -17.93
C GLU A 157 14.80 4.36 -17.53
N ARG A 158 13.78 4.49 -18.39
CA ARG A 158 12.45 3.90 -18.14
C ARG A 158 12.50 2.38 -18.12
N ALA A 159 13.24 1.77 -19.05
CA ALA A 159 13.42 0.33 -19.08
C ALA A 159 14.20 -0.16 -17.85
N GLU A 160 15.23 0.57 -17.42
CA GLU A 160 15.96 0.28 -16.19
C GLU A 160 15.04 0.39 -14.97
N TRP A 161 14.29 1.49 -14.83
CA TRP A 161 13.32 1.66 -13.75
C TRP A 161 12.31 0.52 -13.74
N LEU A 162 11.73 0.16 -14.90
CA LEU A 162 10.76 -0.92 -15.01
C LEU A 162 11.37 -2.28 -14.61
N SER A 163 12.62 -2.55 -14.97
CA SER A 163 13.32 -3.80 -14.62
C SER A 163 13.53 -3.99 -13.12
N ARG A 164 13.52 -2.89 -12.35
CA ARG A 164 13.65 -2.92 -10.89
C ARG A 164 12.31 -3.16 -10.19
N GLN A 165 11.19 -3.14 -10.91
CA GLN A 165 9.87 -3.33 -10.33
C GLN A 165 9.54 -4.82 -10.22
N SER A 166 9.26 -5.29 -9.02
CA SER A 166 8.90 -6.68 -8.73
C SER A 166 7.54 -6.78 -8.06
N ARG A 167 6.81 -7.86 -8.36
CA ARG A 167 5.53 -8.15 -7.72
C ARG A 167 5.76 -8.48 -6.23
N GLN A 168 5.11 -7.72 -5.36
CA GLN A 168 5.17 -7.84 -3.90
C GLN A 168 3.86 -8.36 -3.28
N ARG A 169 2.72 -8.15 -3.96
CA ARG A 169 1.40 -8.63 -3.55
C ARG A 169 0.54 -9.09 -4.72
N SER A 170 -0.70 -9.52 -4.47
CA SER A 170 -1.53 -10.21 -5.46
C SER A 170 -2.86 -9.51 -5.67
N TYR A 171 -3.06 -8.90 -6.83
CA TYR A 171 -4.35 -8.32 -7.23
C TYR A 171 -5.44 -9.40 -7.28
N GLU A 172 -5.09 -10.60 -7.75
CA GLU A 172 -6.03 -11.72 -7.80
C GLU A 172 -6.51 -12.12 -6.39
N THR A 173 -5.59 -12.26 -5.45
CA THR A 173 -5.92 -12.69 -4.08
C THR A 173 -6.60 -11.57 -3.29
N ASP A 174 -6.06 -10.35 -3.37
CA ASP A 174 -6.47 -9.26 -2.49
C ASP A 174 -7.69 -8.50 -2.99
N VAL A 175 -7.94 -8.51 -4.30
CA VAL A 175 -9.03 -7.72 -4.92
C VAL A 175 -10.02 -8.60 -5.66
N LEU A 176 -9.58 -9.38 -6.66
CA LEU A 176 -10.51 -10.18 -7.47
C LEU A 176 -11.27 -11.22 -6.63
N SER A 177 -10.59 -11.88 -5.69
CA SER A 177 -11.23 -12.83 -4.78
C SER A 177 -12.30 -12.17 -3.90
N VAL A 178 -12.10 -10.91 -3.50
CA VAL A 178 -13.05 -10.14 -2.69
C VAL A 178 -14.26 -9.78 -3.54
N ILE A 179 -14.02 -9.26 -4.75
CA ILE A 179 -15.07 -8.92 -5.73
C ILE A 179 -15.94 -10.15 -6.03
N GLU A 180 -15.34 -11.33 -6.20
CA GLU A 180 -16.08 -12.56 -6.45
C GLU A 180 -17.06 -12.89 -5.31
N ARG A 181 -16.64 -12.71 -4.05
CA ARG A 181 -17.52 -12.89 -2.88
C ARG A 181 -18.67 -11.88 -2.82
N LEU A 182 -18.56 -10.74 -3.50
CA LEU A 182 -19.58 -9.68 -3.53
C LEU A 182 -20.62 -9.88 -4.64
N ARG A 183 -20.34 -10.71 -5.67
CA ARG A 183 -21.27 -10.97 -6.79
C ARG A 183 -22.68 -11.42 -6.41
N PRO A 184 -22.92 -12.18 -5.31
CA PRO A 184 -24.29 -12.53 -4.93
C PRO A 184 -25.15 -11.31 -4.57
N ARG A 185 -24.54 -10.20 -4.13
CA ARG A 185 -25.22 -8.99 -3.65
C ARG A 185 -25.22 -7.85 -4.68
N PHE A 186 -24.20 -7.79 -5.54
CA PHE A 186 -23.97 -6.68 -6.47
C PHE A 186 -23.77 -7.17 -7.90
N ASP A 187 -24.01 -6.29 -8.87
CA ASP A 187 -23.65 -6.57 -10.26
C ASP A 187 -22.17 -6.23 -10.45
N VAL A 188 -21.41 -7.14 -11.05
CA VAL A 188 -19.96 -6.98 -11.23
C VAL A 188 -19.64 -7.11 -12.70
N GLU A 189 -19.00 -6.09 -13.26
CA GLU A 189 -18.59 -6.04 -14.65
C GLU A 189 -17.08 -5.86 -14.80
N GLN A 190 -16.52 -6.46 -15.85
CA GLN A 190 -15.18 -6.13 -16.30
C GLN A 190 -15.29 -4.97 -17.29
N TYR A 191 -14.75 -3.80 -16.95
CA TYR A 191 -14.83 -2.59 -17.78
C TYR A 191 -13.61 -2.38 -18.68
N GLY A 192 -12.55 -3.17 -18.48
CA GLY A 192 -11.33 -3.10 -19.25
C GLY A 192 -10.38 -4.25 -18.95
N ARG A 193 -9.25 -4.27 -19.63
CA ARG A 193 -8.14 -5.16 -19.36
C ARG A 193 -6.85 -4.43 -19.71
N LEU A 194 -5.84 -4.55 -18.85
CA LEU A 194 -4.50 -4.06 -19.11
C LEU A 194 -3.62 -5.25 -19.43
N ASP A 195 -2.95 -5.22 -20.57
CA ASP A 195 -2.05 -6.28 -21.02
C ASP A 195 -0.61 -5.71 -21.03
N TYR A 196 0.17 -6.04 -20.00
CA TYR A 196 1.54 -5.55 -19.80
C TYR A 196 2.54 -6.69 -19.95
N GLY A 197 3.15 -6.78 -21.13
CA GLY A 197 4.05 -7.88 -21.46
C GLY A 197 3.30 -9.22 -21.42
N SER A 198 3.70 -10.12 -20.53
CA SER A 198 3.03 -11.42 -20.32
C SER A 198 1.95 -11.39 -19.23
N GLU A 199 1.78 -10.26 -18.54
CA GLU A 199 0.83 -10.11 -17.44
C GLU A 199 -0.44 -9.45 -17.94
N SER A 200 -1.60 -9.91 -17.44
CA SER A 200 -2.91 -9.40 -17.84
C SER A 200 -3.77 -9.14 -16.62
N TYR A 201 -4.37 -7.96 -16.57
CA TYR A 201 -5.12 -7.49 -15.42
C TYR A 201 -6.55 -7.10 -15.83
N PRO A 202 -7.58 -7.87 -15.44
CA PRO A 202 -8.95 -7.46 -15.68
C PRO A 202 -9.30 -6.29 -14.74
N LEU A 203 -9.87 -5.23 -15.31
CA LEU A 203 -10.35 -4.08 -14.55
C LEU A 203 -11.83 -4.26 -14.22
N MET A 204 -12.14 -4.27 -12.92
CA MET A 204 -13.45 -4.67 -12.42
C MET A 204 -14.18 -3.49 -11.78
N ALA A 205 -15.48 -3.38 -12.02
CA ALA A 205 -16.36 -2.44 -11.34
C ALA A 205 -17.52 -3.18 -10.67
N ILE A 206 -18.00 -2.63 -9.56
CA ILE A 206 -19.12 -3.14 -8.78
C ILE A 206 -20.26 -2.11 -8.84
N ARG A 207 -21.47 -2.57 -9.17
CA ARG A 207 -22.68 -1.77 -9.26
C ARG A 207 -23.73 -2.26 -8.28
N SER A 208 -24.42 -1.31 -7.66
CA SER A 208 -25.72 -1.61 -7.03
C SER A 208 -26.71 -2.12 -8.07
N ARG A 209 -27.64 -2.98 -7.67
CA ARG A 209 -28.66 -3.55 -8.55
C ARG A 209 -29.82 -2.58 -8.78
N ASN A 210 -30.57 -2.82 -9.86
CA ASN A 210 -31.83 -2.13 -10.16
C ASN A 210 -31.70 -0.60 -10.22
N TRP A 211 -30.69 -0.11 -10.97
CA TRP A 211 -30.52 1.32 -11.18
C TRP A 211 -31.78 1.96 -11.74
N ARG A 212 -32.08 3.18 -11.27
CA ARG A 212 -33.23 3.96 -11.71
C ARG A 212 -32.80 5.36 -12.11
N ASP A 213 -33.29 5.85 -13.24
CA ASP A 213 -32.89 7.16 -13.78
C ASP A 213 -33.30 8.34 -12.88
N ASP A 214 -34.24 8.15 -11.95
CA ASP A 214 -34.67 9.15 -10.97
C ASP A 214 -33.75 9.24 -9.74
N LEU A 215 -32.78 8.33 -9.60
CA LEU A 215 -31.84 8.31 -8.47
C LEU A 215 -30.51 8.96 -8.82
N PRO A 216 -29.88 9.68 -7.87
CA PRO A 216 -28.55 10.24 -8.06
C PRO A 216 -27.50 9.13 -8.18
N VAL A 217 -26.48 9.37 -9.01
CA VAL A 217 -25.35 8.45 -9.16
C VAL A 217 -24.24 8.79 -8.16
N VAL A 218 -23.66 7.77 -7.53
CA VAL A 218 -22.47 7.88 -6.67
C VAL A 218 -21.35 7.08 -7.29
N LEU A 219 -20.21 7.72 -7.51
CA LEU A 219 -18.98 7.08 -7.96
C LEU A 219 -17.96 7.03 -6.80
N VAL A 220 -17.41 5.84 -6.57
CA VAL A 220 -16.27 5.62 -5.65
C VAL A 220 -15.12 5.01 -6.45
N THR A 221 -13.95 5.64 -6.42
CA THR A 221 -12.74 5.13 -7.07
C THR A 221 -11.67 4.87 -6.02
N GLY A 222 -10.91 3.80 -6.19
CA GLY A 222 -9.79 3.44 -5.33
C GLY A 222 -8.65 2.83 -6.14
N GLY A 223 -7.43 2.93 -5.62
CA GLY A 223 -6.26 2.37 -6.28
C GLY A 223 -5.95 3.00 -7.63
N VAL A 224 -6.23 4.31 -7.80
CA VAL A 224 -5.70 5.10 -8.92
C VAL A 224 -4.18 5.12 -8.85
N HIS A 225 -3.62 5.27 -7.66
CA HIS A 225 -2.26 4.82 -7.39
C HIS A 225 -2.30 3.47 -6.71
N GLY A 226 -1.53 2.52 -7.22
CA GLY A 226 -1.58 1.15 -6.75
C GLY A 226 -1.00 0.95 -5.35
N TYR A 227 0.01 1.75 -4.94
CA TYR A 227 0.64 1.62 -3.62
C TYR A 227 -0.28 2.02 -2.46
N GLU A 228 -1.28 2.86 -2.74
CA GLU A 228 -2.26 3.39 -1.79
C GLU A 228 -3.31 2.32 -1.45
N THR A 229 -2.86 1.38 -0.62
CA THR A 229 -3.55 0.19 -0.14
C THR A 229 -4.93 0.49 0.44
N SER A 230 -5.06 1.48 1.33
CA SER A 230 -6.35 1.72 1.99
C SER A 230 -7.40 2.27 1.03
N GLY A 231 -7.01 2.93 -0.07
CA GLY A 231 -7.94 3.31 -1.12
C GLY A 231 -8.64 2.10 -1.74
N VAL A 232 -7.86 1.05 -2.04
CA VAL A 232 -8.39 -0.21 -2.60
C VAL A 232 -9.23 -0.98 -1.58
N HIS A 233 -8.66 -1.24 -0.41
CA HIS A 233 -9.31 -2.07 0.60
C HIS A 233 -10.48 -1.36 1.26
N GLY A 234 -10.40 -0.03 1.42
CA GLY A 234 -11.50 0.82 1.89
C GLY A 234 -12.68 0.83 0.93
N ALA A 235 -12.44 0.91 -0.39
CA ALA A 235 -13.52 0.79 -1.39
C ALA A 235 -14.24 -0.57 -1.29
N LEU A 236 -13.48 -1.67 -1.23
CA LEU A 236 -14.04 -3.02 -1.09
C LEU A 236 -14.77 -3.20 0.24
N GLN A 237 -14.20 -2.71 1.34
CA GLN A 237 -14.80 -2.78 2.67
C GLN A 237 -16.10 -1.97 2.73
N PHE A 238 -16.15 -0.79 2.10
CA PHE A 238 -17.37 0.00 2.00
C PHE A 238 -18.47 -0.78 1.28
N VAL A 239 -18.16 -1.42 0.14
CA VAL A 239 -19.12 -2.24 -0.57
C VAL A 239 -19.61 -3.40 0.29
N ASP A 240 -18.69 -4.08 0.96
CA ASP A 240 -19.00 -5.24 1.78
C ASP A 240 -19.91 -4.91 2.97
N GLN A 241 -19.66 -3.79 3.63
CA GLN A 241 -20.26 -3.44 4.93
C GLN A 241 -21.43 -2.47 4.83
N HIS A 242 -21.44 -1.56 3.86
CA HIS A 242 -22.33 -0.39 3.87
C HIS A 242 -23.08 -0.12 2.56
N ALA A 243 -22.64 -0.62 1.40
CA ALA A 243 -23.28 -0.28 0.13
C ALA A 243 -24.76 -0.69 0.05
N GLU A 244 -25.17 -1.77 0.73
CA GLU A 244 -26.57 -2.20 0.77
C GLU A 244 -27.49 -1.20 1.51
N GLU A 245 -26.97 -0.39 2.42
CA GLU A 245 -27.73 0.65 3.13
C GLU A 245 -28.24 1.77 2.21
N TYR A 246 -27.65 1.89 1.02
CA TYR A 246 -27.97 2.91 0.03
C TYR A 246 -28.80 2.38 -1.15
N VAL A 247 -29.16 1.08 -1.15
CA VAL A 247 -30.02 0.48 -2.18
C VAL A 247 -31.35 1.22 -2.25
N GLY A 248 -31.77 1.56 -3.47
CA GLY A 248 -33.00 2.32 -3.73
C GLY A 248 -32.90 3.82 -3.44
N ARG A 249 -31.75 4.31 -2.95
CA ARG A 249 -31.48 5.73 -2.66
C ARG A 249 -30.46 6.36 -3.60
N VAL A 250 -29.51 5.57 -4.10
CA VAL A 250 -28.50 5.99 -5.09
C VAL A 250 -28.23 4.88 -6.09
N ASN A 251 -27.78 5.26 -7.27
CA ASN A 251 -27.14 4.37 -8.23
C ASN A 251 -25.63 4.35 -7.94
N LEU A 252 -25.16 3.35 -7.20
CA LEU A 252 -23.75 3.22 -6.81
C LEU A 252 -22.93 2.50 -7.88
N LEU A 253 -21.80 3.10 -8.28
CA LEU A 253 -20.71 2.50 -9.07
C LEU A 253 -19.39 2.61 -8.29
N VAL A 254 -18.67 1.49 -8.15
CA VAL A 254 -17.38 1.41 -7.46
C VAL A 254 -16.33 0.79 -8.38
N ALA A 255 -15.22 1.50 -8.61
CA ALA A 255 -14.02 0.96 -9.25
C ALA A 255 -12.92 0.83 -8.18
N PRO A 256 -12.81 -0.32 -7.50
CA PRO A 256 -12.01 -0.44 -6.28
C PRO A 256 -10.49 -0.48 -6.53
N CYS A 257 -10.05 -0.82 -7.73
CA CYS A 257 -8.63 -0.83 -8.09
C CYS A 257 -8.46 -0.47 -9.56
N VAL A 258 -8.01 0.75 -9.83
CA VAL A 258 -7.82 1.29 -11.18
C VAL A 258 -6.49 0.87 -11.78
N SER A 259 -5.44 0.74 -10.95
CA SER A 259 -4.07 0.43 -11.36
C SER A 259 -3.52 -0.86 -10.73
N PRO A 260 -4.02 -2.04 -11.16
CA PRO A 260 -3.69 -3.33 -10.53
C PRO A 260 -2.22 -3.75 -10.68
N TRP A 261 -1.55 -3.39 -11.78
CA TRP A 261 -0.11 -3.65 -11.94
C TRP A 261 0.72 -2.91 -10.89
N ALA A 262 0.41 -1.63 -10.69
CA ALA A 262 1.05 -0.77 -9.71
C ALA A 262 0.69 -1.22 -8.29
N TYR A 263 -0.53 -1.74 -8.09
CA TYR A 263 -0.95 -2.34 -6.83
C TYR A 263 -0.04 -3.50 -6.46
N GLU A 264 0.16 -4.45 -7.37
CA GLU A 264 1.02 -5.60 -7.12
C GLU A 264 2.49 -5.24 -6.82
N ARG A 265 2.96 -4.07 -7.27
CA ARG A 265 4.36 -3.61 -7.11
C ARG A 265 4.57 -2.56 -6.04
N ILE A 266 3.49 -2.11 -5.40
CA ILE A 266 3.52 -1.01 -4.43
C ILE A 266 4.12 0.24 -5.09
N HIS A 267 3.54 0.64 -6.23
CA HIS A 267 4.05 1.76 -7.01
C HIS A 267 2.96 2.80 -7.33
N ARG A 268 3.40 4.04 -7.55
CA ARG A 268 2.58 5.19 -7.99
C ARG A 268 2.28 5.13 -9.50
N TRP A 269 3.32 4.93 -10.29
CA TRP A 269 3.22 4.86 -11.76
C TRP A 269 2.85 3.49 -12.30
N ASN A 270 2.38 3.48 -13.55
CA ASN A 270 2.21 2.30 -14.37
C ASN A 270 3.54 1.85 -15.04
N PRO A 271 3.59 0.73 -15.79
CA PRO A 271 4.83 0.23 -16.39
C PRO A 271 5.54 1.19 -17.34
N ASN A 272 4.85 2.21 -17.84
CA ASN A 272 5.42 3.22 -18.75
C ASN A 272 6.00 4.43 -17.99
N ALA A 273 6.10 4.33 -16.66
CA ALA A 273 6.47 5.42 -15.75
C ALA A 273 5.53 6.64 -15.87
N ILE A 274 4.24 6.39 -16.10
CA ILE A 274 3.18 7.40 -16.18
C ILE A 274 2.36 7.39 -14.88
N ASP A 275 2.03 8.57 -14.38
CA ASP A 275 1.13 8.76 -13.23
C ASP A 275 -0.34 8.73 -13.72
N PRO A 276 -1.13 7.69 -13.35
CA PRO A 276 -2.54 7.61 -13.75
C PRO A 276 -3.36 8.81 -13.24
N ASN A 277 -3.06 9.33 -12.05
CA ASN A 277 -3.74 10.47 -11.44
C ASN A 277 -3.20 11.83 -11.94
N ARG A 278 -2.51 11.85 -13.07
CA ARG A 278 -2.25 13.06 -13.88
C ARG A 278 -2.67 12.88 -15.34
N SER A 279 -3.36 11.78 -15.63
CA SER A 279 -3.64 11.31 -17.00
C SER A 279 -5.14 11.26 -17.30
N PHE A 280 -6.01 11.84 -16.46
CA PHE A 280 -7.45 11.83 -16.69
C PHE A 280 -7.91 12.94 -17.65
N HIS A 281 -7.54 12.79 -18.92
CA HIS A 281 -7.92 13.68 -20.00
C HIS A 281 -8.16 12.91 -21.31
N GLU A 282 -8.68 13.59 -22.33
CA GLU A 282 -8.81 13.02 -23.67
C GLU A 282 -7.43 12.56 -24.17
N ASP A 283 -7.37 11.42 -24.85
CA ASP A 283 -6.12 10.78 -25.28
C ASP A 283 -5.13 10.49 -24.15
N SER A 284 -5.65 10.08 -22.98
CA SER A 284 -4.84 9.66 -21.83
C SER A 284 -3.71 8.71 -22.23
N PRO A 285 -2.45 8.98 -21.83
CA PRO A 285 -1.33 8.09 -22.06
C PRO A 285 -1.30 6.92 -21.05
N ALA A 286 -2.10 6.98 -19.99
CA ALA A 286 -2.34 5.87 -19.07
C ALA A 286 -3.58 5.08 -19.50
N GLU A 287 -3.41 3.81 -19.83
CA GLU A 287 -4.51 2.92 -20.22
C GLU A 287 -5.52 2.72 -19.08
N GLU A 288 -5.05 2.77 -17.83
CA GLU A 288 -5.88 2.70 -16.62
C GLU A 288 -6.87 3.86 -16.57
N SER A 289 -6.37 5.08 -16.72
CA SER A 289 -7.17 6.29 -16.72
C SER A 289 -8.13 6.31 -17.91
N ALA A 290 -7.67 5.90 -19.10
CA ALA A 290 -8.51 5.80 -20.29
C ALA A 290 -9.66 4.78 -20.11
N ALA A 291 -9.39 3.62 -19.50
CA ALA A 291 -10.39 2.60 -19.24
C ALA A 291 -11.45 3.09 -18.24
N LEU A 292 -11.03 3.74 -17.16
CA LEU A 292 -11.96 4.31 -16.18
C LEU A 292 -12.81 5.44 -16.79
N MET A 293 -12.21 6.31 -17.61
CA MET A 293 -12.97 7.35 -18.32
C MET A 293 -14.05 6.76 -19.24
N ARG A 294 -13.76 5.65 -19.93
CA ARG A 294 -14.78 4.95 -20.75
C ARG A 294 -15.90 4.36 -19.90
N LEU A 295 -15.58 3.76 -18.74
CA LEU A 295 -16.58 3.25 -17.80
C LEU A 295 -17.50 4.37 -17.28
N VAL A 296 -16.92 5.53 -16.97
CA VAL A 296 -17.61 6.66 -16.32
C VAL A 296 -18.36 7.54 -17.31
N ALA A 297 -18.00 7.53 -18.61
CA ALA A 297 -18.61 8.38 -19.63
C ALA A 297 -20.16 8.41 -19.60
N PRO A 298 -20.90 7.28 -19.44
CA PRO A 298 -22.36 7.30 -19.41
C PRO A 298 -22.97 7.99 -18.18
N ILE A 299 -22.22 8.09 -17.07
CA ILE A 299 -22.69 8.69 -15.82
C ILE A 299 -22.05 10.05 -15.54
N ARG A 300 -21.13 10.50 -16.39
CA ARG A 300 -20.26 11.66 -16.17
C ARG A 300 -21.03 12.91 -15.75
N ASP A 301 -22.14 13.18 -16.42
CA ASP A 301 -22.97 14.38 -16.24
C ASP A 301 -24.11 14.19 -15.22
N HIS A 302 -24.30 12.96 -14.73
CA HIS A 302 -25.38 12.58 -13.81
C HIS A 302 -24.88 12.18 -12.40
N ALA A 303 -23.56 12.08 -12.22
CA ALA A 303 -22.96 11.84 -10.92
C ALA A 303 -23.31 12.98 -9.95
N LEU A 304 -23.82 12.64 -8.77
CA LEU A 304 -24.01 13.57 -7.66
C LEU A 304 -22.76 13.64 -6.79
N VAL A 305 -22.17 12.48 -6.49
CA VAL A 305 -20.96 12.33 -5.68
C VAL A 305 -19.89 11.60 -6.48
N HIS A 306 -18.66 12.10 -6.45
CA HIS A 306 -17.47 11.35 -6.80
C HIS A 306 -16.43 11.50 -5.70
N ILE A 307 -16.16 10.40 -5.00
CA ILE A 307 -15.11 10.32 -3.98
C ILE A 307 -14.01 9.38 -4.47
N ASP A 308 -12.79 9.90 -4.49
CA ASP A 308 -11.60 9.20 -4.94
C ASP A 308 -10.68 8.93 -3.74
N LEU A 309 -10.34 7.66 -3.53
CA LEU A 309 -9.71 7.22 -2.29
C LEU A 309 -8.19 7.10 -2.43
N HIS A 310 -7.48 8.01 -1.78
CA HIS A 310 -6.02 8.11 -1.83
C HIS A 310 -5.36 8.02 -0.44
N GLU A 311 -4.03 7.88 -0.46
CA GLU A 311 -3.16 7.95 0.69
C GLU A 311 -1.93 8.80 0.38
N THR A 312 -1.42 9.49 1.39
CA THR A 312 -0.09 10.10 1.37
C THR A 312 0.81 9.26 2.26
N THR A 313 1.96 8.79 1.78
CA THR A 313 2.85 7.88 2.54
C THR A 313 4.25 8.46 2.73
N ASP A 314 5.05 7.91 3.65
CA ASP A 314 6.47 8.23 3.77
C ASP A 314 7.23 7.95 2.45
N THR A 315 6.76 6.98 1.66
CA THR A 315 7.33 6.65 0.35
C THR A 315 7.07 7.70 -0.73
N ASP A 316 6.13 8.62 -0.55
CA ASP A 316 6.02 9.80 -1.41
C ASP A 316 7.28 10.67 -1.34
N GLU A 317 7.83 10.89 -0.14
CA GLU A 317 9.09 11.65 0.03
C GLU A 317 10.33 10.79 -0.25
N SER A 318 10.33 9.52 0.18
CA SER A 318 11.56 8.72 0.10
C SER A 318 11.81 8.08 -1.26
N GLU A 319 10.76 7.85 -2.06
CA GLU A 319 10.84 7.12 -3.34
C GLU A 319 10.21 7.92 -4.49
N PHE A 320 8.91 8.26 -4.40
CA PHE A 320 8.17 8.73 -5.58
C PHE A 320 8.52 10.16 -6.01
N ARG A 321 8.69 11.12 -5.08
CA ARG A 321 9.13 12.48 -5.43
C ARG A 321 10.57 12.53 -5.95
N PRO A 322 11.55 11.85 -5.33
CA PRO A 322 12.89 11.73 -5.91
C PRO A 322 12.87 11.11 -7.31
N ALA A 323 12.11 10.02 -7.50
CA ALA A 323 11.96 9.37 -8.80
C ALA A 323 11.35 10.34 -9.82
N LEU A 324 10.30 11.08 -9.45
CA LEU A 324 9.62 12.05 -10.31
C LEU A 324 10.57 13.17 -10.74
N ALA A 325 11.31 13.75 -9.79
CA ALA A 325 12.29 14.79 -10.07
C ALA A 325 13.35 14.30 -11.05
N ALA A 326 13.89 13.09 -10.84
CA ALA A 326 14.85 12.48 -11.75
C ALA A 326 14.26 12.18 -13.13
N ARG A 327 13.06 11.60 -13.19
CA ARG A 327 12.35 11.29 -14.44
C ARG A 327 12.12 12.52 -15.29
N ASP A 328 11.72 13.61 -14.66
CA ASP A 328 11.39 14.87 -15.34
C ASP A 328 12.63 15.77 -15.57
N GLY A 329 13.82 15.37 -15.09
CA GLY A 329 15.02 16.19 -15.14
C GLY A 329 14.91 17.49 -14.33
N LYS A 330 14.09 17.49 -13.28
CA LYS A 330 13.81 18.66 -12.44
C LYS A 330 14.56 18.56 -11.10
N PRO A 331 14.84 19.69 -10.44
CA PRO A 331 15.29 19.67 -9.06
C PRO A 331 14.29 18.95 -8.15
N LEU A 332 14.80 18.20 -7.17
CA LEU A 332 13.97 17.70 -6.08
C LEU A 332 13.60 18.87 -5.17
N GLU A 333 12.31 19.11 -5.02
CA GLU A 333 11.78 20.04 -4.02
C GLU A 333 11.32 19.20 -2.81
N PRO A 334 11.98 19.33 -1.64
CA PRO A 334 11.55 18.62 -0.45
C PRO A 334 10.15 19.08 -0.04
N GLY A 335 9.29 18.14 0.32
CA GLY A 335 8.01 18.48 0.92
C GLY A 335 7.80 17.82 2.28
N GLY A 336 6.77 18.27 2.97
CA GLY A 336 6.29 17.63 4.20
C GLY A 336 5.30 16.52 3.89
N ILE A 337 5.31 15.47 4.71
CA ILE A 337 4.20 14.50 4.82
C ILE A 337 3.27 14.99 5.93
N PRO A 338 2.00 15.33 5.64
CA PRO A 338 1.04 15.70 6.68
C PRO A 338 0.75 14.51 7.61
N ASP A 339 0.95 14.68 8.93
CA ASP A 339 0.64 13.61 9.91
C ASP A 339 -0.86 13.54 10.20
N GLY A 340 -1.62 12.89 9.32
CA GLY A 340 -3.02 12.56 9.54
C GLY A 340 -3.84 12.55 8.25
N PHE A 341 -5.15 12.36 8.41
CA PHE A 341 -6.11 12.41 7.31
C PHE A 341 -6.35 13.86 6.85
N TYR A 342 -6.43 14.08 5.55
CA TYR A 342 -6.92 15.32 4.96
C TYR A 342 -7.70 15.08 3.67
N LEU A 343 -8.27 16.13 3.11
CA LEU A 343 -9.05 16.11 1.87
C LEU A 343 -8.50 17.09 0.85
N VAL A 344 -8.67 16.75 -0.42
CA VAL A 344 -8.46 17.63 -1.56
C VAL A 344 -9.81 17.97 -2.19
N ASP A 345 -10.21 19.23 -2.06
CA ASP A 345 -11.41 19.80 -2.67
C ASP A 345 -11.11 20.38 -4.07
N ASP A 346 -12.16 20.61 -4.87
CA ASP A 346 -12.00 21.24 -6.18
C ASP A 346 -11.93 22.76 -6.05
N SER A 347 -10.80 23.35 -6.38
CA SER A 347 -10.64 24.82 -6.40
C SER A 347 -11.59 25.51 -7.38
N GLU A 348 -12.03 24.82 -8.44
CA GLU A 348 -12.92 25.39 -9.47
C GLU A 348 -14.41 25.32 -9.05
N ASN A 349 -14.74 24.49 -8.07
CA ASN A 349 -16.10 24.33 -7.56
C ASN A 349 -16.08 23.82 -6.10
N PRO A 350 -15.59 24.64 -5.16
CA PRO A 350 -15.36 24.21 -3.79
C PRO A 350 -16.65 23.89 -3.06
N ARG A 351 -16.59 22.95 -2.11
CA ARG A 351 -17.73 22.53 -1.27
C ARG A 351 -17.36 22.48 0.22
N PRO A 352 -17.09 23.62 0.87
CA PRO A 352 -16.53 23.64 2.23
C PRO A 352 -17.36 22.87 3.27
N GLU A 353 -18.68 22.97 3.23
CA GLU A 353 -19.56 22.28 4.18
C GLU A 353 -19.59 20.76 3.96
N PHE A 354 -19.49 20.31 2.70
CA PHE A 354 -19.35 18.89 2.36
C PHE A 354 -18.00 18.34 2.85
N GLN A 355 -16.91 19.07 2.60
CA GLN A 355 -15.57 18.69 3.08
C GLN A 355 -15.52 18.62 4.60
N ARG A 356 -16.07 19.64 5.29
CA ARG A 356 -16.16 19.66 6.75
C ARG A 356 -16.94 18.47 7.30
N ALA A 357 -18.07 18.11 6.69
CA ALA A 357 -18.87 16.96 7.13
C ALA A 357 -18.11 15.63 7.03
N ILE A 358 -17.23 15.49 6.03
CA ILE A 358 -16.35 14.32 5.90
C ILE A 358 -15.26 14.35 6.98
N ILE A 359 -14.58 15.50 7.16
CA ILE A 359 -13.56 15.68 8.21
C ILE A 359 -14.11 15.36 9.60
N GLU A 360 -15.26 15.92 9.97
CA GLU A 360 -15.90 15.68 11.27
C GLU A 360 -16.26 14.20 11.49
N ALA A 361 -16.65 13.49 10.42
CA ALA A 361 -16.95 12.07 10.52
C ALA A 361 -15.68 11.22 10.67
N VAL A 362 -14.65 11.52 9.88
CA VAL A 362 -13.38 10.76 9.86
C VAL A 362 -12.56 10.98 11.14
N GLU A 363 -12.66 12.16 11.76
CA GLU A 363 -12.01 12.46 13.03
C GLU A 363 -12.38 11.48 14.16
N ALA A 364 -13.55 10.85 14.08
CA ALA A 364 -13.96 9.84 15.05
C ALA A 364 -13.15 8.52 14.97
N VAL A 365 -12.43 8.28 13.86
CA VAL A 365 -11.71 7.01 13.62
C VAL A 365 -10.21 7.16 13.40
N THR A 366 -9.76 8.35 12.95
CA THR A 366 -8.34 8.69 12.80
C THR A 366 -8.13 10.19 13.04
N HIS A 367 -6.88 10.61 13.26
CA HIS A 367 -6.58 12.03 13.46
C HIS A 367 -6.49 12.78 12.13
N ILE A 368 -6.91 14.05 12.17
CA ILE A 368 -6.84 14.97 11.02
C ILE A 368 -5.45 15.61 10.99
N ALA A 369 -4.87 15.72 9.79
CA ALA A 369 -3.56 16.32 9.61
C ALA A 369 -3.56 17.79 10.05
N PRO A 370 -2.60 18.22 10.89
CA PRO A 370 -2.38 19.63 11.14
C PRO A 370 -1.62 20.26 9.97
N ALA A 371 -1.96 21.51 9.64
CA ALA A 371 -1.12 22.31 8.75
C ALA A 371 0.28 22.52 9.35
N ASP A 372 1.27 22.69 8.47
CA ASP A 372 2.65 22.96 8.85
C ASP A 372 2.85 24.42 9.32
N ALA A 373 4.11 24.82 9.54
CA ALA A 373 4.44 26.17 10.00
C ALA A 373 4.06 27.30 9.02
N ASN A 374 3.81 26.97 7.75
CA ASN A 374 3.36 27.91 6.71
C ASN A 374 1.83 27.91 6.57
N GLY A 375 1.11 27.08 7.33
CA GLY A 375 -0.33 26.90 7.15
C GLY A 375 -0.67 26.07 5.92
N GLU A 376 0.24 25.16 5.51
CA GLU A 376 0.10 24.32 4.34
C GLU A 376 -0.03 22.84 4.72
N LEU A 377 -0.69 22.07 3.86
CA LEU A 377 -0.61 20.62 3.80
C LEU A 377 0.00 20.26 2.46
N ILE A 378 1.06 19.47 2.45
CA ILE A 378 1.71 18.96 1.25
C ILE A 378 2.13 20.06 0.24
N GLY A 379 2.51 21.24 0.74
CA GLY A 379 2.88 22.42 -0.08
C GLY A 379 1.69 23.19 -0.65
N SER A 380 0.50 22.96 -0.13
CA SER A 380 -0.73 23.66 -0.53
C SER A 380 -1.39 24.33 0.67
N PRO A 381 -1.87 25.59 0.55
CA PRO A 381 -2.55 26.27 1.65
C PRO A 381 -3.75 25.49 2.18
N GLU A 382 -3.82 25.35 3.51
CA GLU A 382 -5.00 24.83 4.19
C GLU A 382 -6.14 25.85 4.10
N VAL A 383 -7.22 25.51 3.40
CA VAL A 383 -8.39 26.40 3.21
C VAL A 383 -9.45 26.23 4.31
N ALA A 384 -9.45 25.06 4.96
CA ALA A 384 -10.19 24.72 6.16
C ALA A 384 -9.47 23.56 6.84
N ARG A 385 -9.73 23.32 8.13
CA ARG A 385 -9.07 22.26 8.89
C ARG A 385 -9.05 20.91 8.14
N GLY A 386 -7.86 20.45 7.78
CA GLY A 386 -7.64 19.20 7.04
C GLY A 386 -8.11 19.23 5.59
N VAL A 387 -8.20 20.40 4.95
CA VAL A 387 -8.69 20.56 3.57
C VAL A 387 -7.77 21.48 2.79
N ILE A 388 -7.29 20.99 1.65
CA ILE A 388 -6.62 21.78 0.60
C ILE A 388 -7.47 21.78 -0.68
N GLN A 389 -7.04 22.54 -1.68
CA GLN A 389 -7.75 22.65 -2.95
C GLN A 389 -6.81 22.51 -4.13
N TYR A 390 -7.24 21.75 -5.14
CA TYR A 390 -6.58 21.65 -6.43
C TYR A 390 -7.56 21.88 -7.59
N PRO A 391 -7.10 22.41 -8.75
CA PRO A 391 -7.92 22.46 -9.95
C PRO A 391 -7.97 21.06 -10.57
N LEU A 392 -8.91 20.23 -10.10
CA LEU A 392 -8.89 18.78 -10.32
C LEU A 392 -8.87 18.42 -11.81
N ARG A 393 -9.69 19.11 -12.62
CA ARG A 393 -9.75 18.89 -14.07
C ARG A 393 -8.45 19.29 -14.77
N GLN A 394 -7.95 20.48 -14.45
CA GLN A 394 -6.74 21.02 -15.06
C GLN A 394 -5.52 20.14 -14.81
N LEU A 395 -5.43 19.55 -13.62
CA LEU A 395 -4.34 18.65 -13.24
C LEU A 395 -4.54 17.20 -13.71
N GLY A 396 -5.67 16.87 -14.35
CA GLY A 396 -5.96 15.51 -14.81
C GLY A 396 -6.11 14.53 -13.64
N LEU A 397 -6.70 14.97 -12.52
CA LEU A 397 -6.98 14.13 -11.35
C LEU A 397 -8.26 13.31 -11.55
N CYS A 398 -8.33 12.12 -10.94
CA CYS A 398 -9.45 11.20 -11.08
C CYS A 398 -10.77 11.83 -10.64
N ALA A 399 -10.79 12.46 -9.46
CA ALA A 399 -11.97 13.18 -8.96
C ALA A 399 -12.51 14.24 -9.96
N GLY A 400 -11.68 14.70 -10.91
CA GLY A 400 -12.05 15.61 -11.99
C GLY A 400 -12.79 14.97 -13.19
N ILE A 401 -12.88 13.64 -13.34
CA ILE A 401 -13.47 13.04 -14.55
C ILE A 401 -14.98 13.26 -14.69
N THR A 402 -15.71 13.33 -13.57
CA THR A 402 -17.17 13.55 -13.54
C THR A 402 -17.51 15.02 -13.35
N ASN A 403 -18.71 15.43 -13.74
CA ASN A 403 -19.31 16.72 -13.40
C ASN A 403 -20.03 16.68 -12.04
N ALA A 404 -19.60 15.81 -11.12
CA ALA A 404 -20.29 15.63 -9.84
C ALA A 404 -20.34 16.92 -9.01
N SER A 405 -21.51 17.20 -8.42
CA SER A 405 -21.71 18.38 -7.58
C SER A 405 -20.89 18.33 -6.29
N TYR A 406 -20.63 17.11 -5.79
CA TYR A 406 -19.81 16.84 -4.63
C TYR A 406 -18.61 15.97 -5.03
N ARG A 407 -17.42 16.53 -4.93
CA ARG A 407 -16.16 15.86 -5.31
C ARG A 407 -15.14 16.01 -4.19
N THR A 408 -14.37 14.96 -3.95
CA THR A 408 -13.20 15.02 -3.07
C THR A 408 -12.25 13.90 -3.40
N THR A 409 -10.97 14.14 -3.16
CA THR A 409 -9.98 13.08 -2.98
C THR A 409 -9.66 12.97 -1.49
N THR A 410 -9.65 11.77 -0.93
CA THR A 410 -9.26 11.53 0.47
C THR A 410 -7.77 11.27 0.54
N GLU A 411 -7.12 11.67 1.63
CA GLU A 411 -5.68 11.44 1.80
C GLU A 411 -5.43 10.90 3.21
N VAL A 412 -5.37 9.57 3.34
CA VAL A 412 -5.01 8.89 4.59
C VAL A 412 -3.49 8.87 4.75
N TYR A 413 -2.98 8.99 5.99
CA TYR A 413 -1.56 8.79 6.31
C TYR A 413 -1.35 7.47 7.07
N PRO A 414 -0.96 6.37 6.40
CA PRO A 414 -0.85 5.05 7.02
C PRO A 414 0.44 4.83 7.84
N ASP A 415 1.49 5.63 7.62
CA ASP A 415 2.79 5.43 8.27
C ASP A 415 2.89 6.13 9.64
N SER A 416 1.83 6.83 10.06
CA SER A 416 1.76 7.41 11.40
C SER A 416 1.84 6.31 12.47
N PRO A 417 2.65 6.46 13.53
CA PRO A 417 2.69 5.50 14.64
C PRO A 417 1.37 5.47 15.44
N ARG A 418 0.41 6.34 15.12
CA ARG A 418 -0.89 6.49 15.79
C ARG A 418 -2.01 5.71 15.12
N VAL A 419 -1.76 5.12 13.95
CA VAL A 419 -2.80 4.43 13.17
C VAL A 419 -2.42 2.97 12.93
N THR A 420 -3.41 2.19 12.52
CA THR A 420 -3.25 0.81 12.06
C THR A 420 -3.83 0.68 10.65
N PRO A 421 -3.42 -0.33 9.86
CA PRO A 421 -4.00 -0.56 8.53
C PRO A 421 -5.53 -0.67 8.53
N ALA A 422 -6.10 -1.27 9.58
CA ALA A 422 -7.55 -1.38 9.74
C ALA A 422 -8.22 -0.01 9.97
N GLN A 423 -7.58 0.89 10.71
CA GLN A 423 -8.06 2.27 10.88
C GLN A 423 -7.97 3.07 9.58
N CYS A 424 -6.93 2.85 8.76
CA CYS A 424 -6.82 3.46 7.44
C CYS A 424 -8.01 3.08 6.54
N ASN A 425 -8.31 1.78 6.44
CA ASN A 425 -9.48 1.33 5.68
C ASN A 425 -10.80 1.89 6.26
N ALA A 426 -10.93 1.92 7.59
CA ALA A 426 -12.10 2.49 8.25
C ALA A 426 -12.28 3.98 7.97
N ALA A 427 -11.19 4.76 7.91
CA ALA A 427 -11.23 6.18 7.56
C ALA A 427 -11.80 6.39 6.15
N GLN A 428 -11.36 5.58 5.18
CA GLN A 428 -11.89 5.61 3.81
C GLN A 428 -13.38 5.27 3.77
N VAL A 429 -13.79 4.20 4.46
CA VAL A 429 -15.21 3.79 4.55
C VAL A 429 -16.07 4.90 5.16
N VAL A 430 -15.62 5.49 6.27
CA VAL A 430 -16.31 6.59 6.94
C VAL A 430 -16.42 7.81 6.02
N ALA A 431 -15.37 8.13 5.27
CA ALA A 431 -15.38 9.23 4.31
C ALA A 431 -16.43 9.02 3.21
N VAL A 432 -16.49 7.83 2.61
CA VAL A 432 -17.51 7.48 1.59
C VAL A 432 -18.91 7.58 2.18
N CYS A 433 -19.16 6.98 3.34
CA CYS A 433 -20.47 7.05 4.00
C CYS A 433 -20.86 8.47 4.40
N ALA A 434 -19.92 9.32 4.83
CA ALA A 434 -20.16 10.72 5.15
C ALA A 434 -20.52 11.52 3.89
N ALA A 435 -19.78 11.33 2.80
CA ALA A 435 -20.02 11.98 1.52
C ALA A 435 -21.42 11.68 0.97
N ILE A 436 -21.81 10.40 0.92
CA ILE A 436 -23.13 9.99 0.42
C ILE A 436 -24.25 10.54 1.31
N ARG A 437 -24.12 10.43 2.64
CA ARG A 437 -25.14 10.93 3.57
C ARG A 437 -25.30 12.45 3.49
N TYR A 438 -24.21 13.19 3.31
CA TYR A 438 -24.26 14.64 3.13
C TYR A 438 -25.01 14.99 1.85
N ALA A 439 -24.62 14.40 0.72
CA ALA A 439 -25.22 14.69 -0.58
C ALA A 439 -26.70 14.33 -0.63
N LEU A 440 -27.12 13.21 -0.03
CA LEU A 440 -28.55 12.84 0.04
C LEU A 440 -29.40 13.78 0.90
N LYS A 441 -28.78 14.54 1.83
CA LYS A 441 -29.47 15.57 2.62
C LYS A 441 -29.48 16.94 1.93
N HIS A 442 -28.62 17.12 0.93
CA HIS A 442 -28.41 18.36 0.20
C HIS A 442 -28.31 18.05 -1.31
N PRO A 443 -29.38 17.51 -1.92
CA PRO A 443 -29.34 16.98 -3.29
C PRO A 443 -29.05 18.05 -4.35
#